data_AF-A0A246J2Y4-F1
#
_entry.id   AF-A0A246J2Y4-F1
#
_cell.length_a   1.000
_cell.length_b   1.000
_cell.length_c   1.000
_cell.angle_alpha   90.00
_cell.angle_beta   90.00
_cell.angle_gamma   90.00
#
_symmetry.space_group_name_H-M   'P 1'
#
loop_
_entity.id
_entity.type
_entity.pdbx_description
1 polymer ?
#
loop_
_entity_poly.entity_id
_entity_poly.type
_entity_poly.pdbx_seq_one_letter_code
_entity_poly.pdbx_strand_id
1 'polypeptide(L)'
;MSNVPPDLSPDRLPALVDAAIIGGGPAGCSAASWLAQLGLSVALIEREPRLCGSLQALTYRQDWLLGDPGETLAGLGDRYAHHTQAQPGVHTLLGQTPHHLDWTPDQGWSLYLDGTPVPHDGTPDPSARQPLRARSLLLATGLTPRHPTPLYPEQARHGRVLDALELTARREHLPPGRVLLLGGGDNAVENALYLTARGHDVTLWSRSEWRAQSHLISQLDEAASLRRRPAQALPTAVVASTHDVAVTSRAYGEERFDHVAVLLGYEPTPAAWLQVADALQRAGVTAPSQPFRDEPRFGVLGLFVAGDASGRQHPCVQTALGDGVVAAKQIEAFLRPLRESQPPPALRRNNRQVIHINGLRFGANLGVLDFEREGPQPIQVDAEVNLGAQTIVSRDADIGHVLDYRRVRLIIIDECTAEHTDLLEALLGKLCTRLMKLAGVVGVRIKVTKLEIFPDCQVAISAECGQW
;
A
#
# COMPACT_ATOMS: atom_id res chain seq x y z
N MET A 1 38.93 -1.96 -19.76
CA MET A 1 38.20 -3.10 -19.17
C MET A 1 37.71 -2.63 -17.81
N SER A 2 36.39 -2.45 -17.67
CA SER A 2 35.77 -1.84 -16.49
C SER A 2 35.98 -2.72 -15.26
N ASN A 3 36.50 -2.14 -14.18
CA ASN A 3 36.79 -2.81 -12.92
C ASN A 3 35.47 -2.93 -12.11
N VAL A 4 34.58 -3.82 -12.55
CA VAL A 4 33.33 -4.14 -11.83
C VAL A 4 33.72 -4.95 -10.59
N PRO A 5 33.31 -4.54 -9.37
CA PRO A 5 33.62 -5.30 -8.18
C PRO A 5 33.04 -6.73 -8.28
N PRO A 6 33.69 -7.74 -7.67
CA PRO A 6 33.40 -9.16 -7.92
C PRO A 6 32.01 -9.61 -7.48
N ASP A 7 31.30 -8.82 -6.67
CA ASP A 7 29.92 -9.01 -6.23
C ASP A 7 28.86 -8.52 -7.23
N LEU A 8 29.25 -7.76 -8.26
CA LEU A 8 28.38 -7.27 -9.33
C LEU A 8 28.56 -8.03 -10.66
N SER A 9 29.32 -9.13 -10.66
CA SER A 9 29.46 -10.02 -11.81
C SER A 9 28.12 -10.72 -12.13
N PRO A 10 27.62 -10.68 -13.38
CA PRO A 10 26.31 -11.25 -13.72
C PRO A 10 26.21 -12.77 -13.50
N ASP A 11 27.34 -13.49 -13.46
CA ASP A 11 27.39 -14.95 -13.56
C ASP A 11 27.19 -15.69 -12.22
N ARG A 12 27.16 -14.99 -11.07
CA ARG A 12 26.93 -15.64 -9.76
C ARG A 12 26.14 -14.75 -8.82
N LEU A 13 24.93 -15.20 -8.45
CA LEU A 13 24.12 -14.58 -7.41
C LEU A 13 24.90 -14.63 -6.07
N PRO A 14 25.17 -13.49 -5.41
CA PRO A 14 25.84 -13.49 -4.12
C PRO A 14 24.90 -14.03 -3.03
N ALA A 15 25.48 -14.58 -1.96
CA ALA A 15 24.70 -15.11 -0.82
C ALA A 15 23.91 -14.02 -0.07
N LEU A 16 24.37 -12.77 -0.18
CA LEU A 16 23.71 -11.57 0.33
C LEU A 16 23.66 -10.53 -0.80
N VAL A 17 22.46 -10.05 -1.12
CA VAL A 17 22.24 -8.91 -2.02
C VAL A 17 21.85 -7.65 -1.24
N ASP A 18 22.02 -6.49 -1.84
CA ASP A 18 21.54 -5.23 -1.29
C ASP A 18 20.01 -5.15 -1.33
N ALA A 19 19.41 -5.60 -2.43
CA ALA A 19 17.96 -5.59 -2.61
C ALA A 19 17.45 -6.88 -3.25
N ALA A 20 16.43 -7.47 -2.64
CA ALA A 20 15.58 -8.47 -3.29
C ALA A 20 14.29 -7.80 -3.78
N ILE A 21 13.88 -8.10 -5.02
CA ILE A 21 12.66 -7.58 -5.64
C ILE A 21 11.77 -8.76 -5.99
N ILE A 22 10.55 -8.78 -5.46
CA ILE A 22 9.53 -9.79 -5.79
C ILE A 22 8.58 -9.17 -6.84
N GLY A 23 8.67 -9.67 -8.07
CA GLY A 23 7.87 -9.25 -9.22
C GLY A 23 8.74 -8.63 -10.32
N GLY A 24 8.78 -9.29 -11.48
CA GLY A 24 9.54 -8.91 -12.67
C GLY A 24 8.72 -8.14 -13.72
N GLY A 25 7.63 -7.47 -13.32
CA GLY A 25 6.90 -6.54 -14.18
C GLY A 25 7.66 -5.20 -14.41
N PRO A 26 7.03 -4.21 -15.05
CA PRO A 26 7.68 -2.93 -15.37
C PRO A 26 8.28 -2.22 -14.14
N ALA A 27 7.57 -2.18 -13.02
CA ALA A 27 8.06 -1.55 -11.79
C ALA A 27 9.31 -2.25 -11.23
N GLY A 28 9.30 -3.59 -11.18
CA GLY A 28 10.44 -4.38 -10.71
C GLY A 28 11.64 -4.28 -11.63
N CYS A 29 11.43 -4.32 -12.95
CA CYS A 29 12.48 -4.11 -13.94
C CYS A 29 13.11 -2.71 -13.81
N SER A 30 12.28 -1.66 -13.70
CA SER A 30 12.74 -0.29 -13.50
C SER A 30 13.55 -0.15 -12.21
N ALA A 31 13.03 -0.67 -11.09
CA ALA A 31 13.71 -0.62 -9.81
C ALA A 31 15.05 -1.36 -9.83
N ALA A 32 15.09 -2.57 -10.39
CA ALA A 32 16.30 -3.36 -10.54
C ALA A 32 17.37 -2.61 -11.33
N SER A 33 16.97 -2.06 -12.48
CA SER A 33 17.87 -1.29 -13.34
C SER A 33 18.40 -0.03 -12.65
N TRP A 34 17.57 0.70 -11.89
CA TRP A 34 18.03 1.87 -11.16
C TRP A 34 18.97 1.52 -10.00
N LEU A 35 18.66 0.48 -9.23
CA LEU A 35 19.50 0.02 -8.12
C LEU A 35 20.88 -0.43 -8.61
N ALA A 36 20.94 -1.19 -9.70
CA ALA A 36 22.20 -1.58 -10.32
C ALA A 36 23.01 -0.37 -10.81
N GLN A 37 22.35 0.64 -11.40
CA GLN A 37 23.01 1.91 -11.77
C GLN A 37 23.54 2.70 -10.56
N LEU A 38 22.93 2.51 -9.39
CA LEU A 38 23.38 3.09 -8.11
C LEU A 38 24.49 2.25 -7.44
N GLY A 39 24.96 1.19 -8.11
CA GLY A 39 26.04 0.33 -7.63
C GLY A 39 25.61 -0.72 -6.61
N LEU A 40 24.33 -1.05 -6.56
CA LEU A 40 23.77 -2.05 -5.63
C LEU A 40 23.56 -3.39 -6.33
N SER A 41 23.79 -4.47 -5.60
CA SER A 41 23.50 -5.84 -6.04
C SER A 41 22.00 -6.16 -5.89
N VAL A 42 21.38 -6.71 -6.93
CA VAL A 42 19.92 -6.92 -6.97
C VAL A 42 19.58 -8.35 -7.34
N ALA A 43 18.70 -8.98 -6.55
CA ALA A 43 18.00 -10.20 -6.95
C ALA A 43 16.59 -9.84 -7.43
N LEU A 44 16.30 -10.02 -8.73
CA LEU A 44 14.98 -9.81 -9.31
C LEU A 44 14.28 -11.16 -9.49
N ILE A 45 13.27 -11.42 -8.67
CA ILE A 45 12.55 -12.70 -8.59
C ILE A 45 11.22 -12.59 -9.34
N GLU A 46 11.01 -13.46 -10.31
CA GLU A 46 9.80 -13.52 -11.14
C GLU A 46 9.27 -14.94 -11.16
N ARG A 47 7.96 -15.09 -10.91
CA ARG A 47 7.26 -16.38 -10.92
C ARG A 47 7.11 -16.93 -12.32
N GLU A 48 7.03 -16.05 -13.32
CA GLU A 48 6.95 -16.41 -14.72
C GLU A 48 8.33 -16.79 -15.29
N PRO A 49 8.39 -17.58 -16.38
CA PRO A 49 9.65 -17.93 -17.03
C PRO A 49 10.31 -16.75 -17.76
N ARG A 50 9.75 -15.53 -17.64
CA ARG A 50 10.23 -14.31 -18.29
C ARG A 50 9.80 -13.07 -17.52
N LEU A 51 10.63 -12.03 -17.59
CA LEU A 51 10.26 -10.69 -17.13
C LEU A 51 9.16 -10.08 -18.01
N CYS A 52 8.43 -9.11 -17.45
CA CYS A 52 7.31 -8.41 -18.09
C CYS A 52 6.26 -9.35 -18.71
N GLY A 53 6.08 -10.54 -18.12
CA GLY A 53 5.15 -11.57 -18.60
C GLY A 53 3.70 -11.08 -18.72
N SER A 54 3.27 -10.19 -17.83
CA SER A 54 1.92 -9.60 -17.84
C SER A 54 1.61 -8.75 -19.08
N LEU A 55 2.63 -8.25 -19.79
CA LEU A 55 2.45 -7.42 -20.99
C LEU A 55 2.34 -8.25 -22.28
N GLN A 56 2.66 -9.54 -22.24
CA GLN A 56 2.86 -10.35 -23.45
C GLN A 56 1.57 -10.60 -24.24
N ALA A 57 0.43 -10.65 -23.56
CA ALA A 57 -0.86 -10.79 -24.21
C ALA A 57 -1.38 -9.48 -24.84
N LEU A 58 -0.69 -8.35 -24.62
CA LEU A 58 -1.13 -7.02 -25.02
C LEU A 58 -0.43 -6.60 -26.33
N THR A 59 -0.85 -7.21 -27.42
CA THR A 59 -0.27 -7.03 -28.77
C THR A 59 -0.96 -5.93 -29.59
N TYR A 60 -1.88 -5.18 -28.99
CA TYR A 60 -2.50 -4.04 -29.66
C TYR A 60 -1.51 -2.88 -29.74
N ARG A 61 -1.55 -2.13 -30.85
CA ARG A 61 -0.71 -0.94 -31.05
C ARG A 61 -1.30 0.26 -30.32
N GLN A 62 -0.43 1.12 -29.80
CA GLN A 62 -0.82 2.32 -29.06
C GLN A 62 0.07 3.52 -29.35
N ASP A 63 -0.51 4.73 -29.28
CA ASP A 63 0.18 6.00 -29.53
C ASP A 63 0.20 6.93 -28.31
N TRP A 64 -0.39 6.51 -27.19
CA TRP A 64 -0.46 7.32 -25.96
C TRP A 64 0.79 7.20 -25.08
N LEU A 65 1.72 6.31 -25.42
CA LEU A 65 3.05 6.26 -24.82
C LEU A 65 4.03 7.12 -25.62
N LEU A 66 4.60 8.13 -24.98
CA LEU A 66 5.64 8.96 -25.60
C LEU A 66 6.91 8.15 -25.89
N GLY A 67 7.51 8.39 -27.05
CA GLY A 67 8.82 7.85 -27.45
C GLY A 67 8.79 6.69 -28.43
N ASP A 68 7.67 5.95 -28.53
CA ASP A 68 7.57 4.76 -29.37
C ASP A 68 6.16 4.58 -29.97
N PRO A 69 5.76 5.44 -30.93
CA PRO A 69 4.41 5.42 -31.49
C PRO A 69 4.14 4.13 -32.29
N GLY A 70 2.91 3.65 -32.20
CA GLY A 70 2.45 2.44 -32.88
C GLY A 70 3.01 1.14 -32.31
N GLU A 71 3.71 1.20 -31.18
CA GLU A 71 4.28 0.04 -30.52
C GLU A 71 3.23 -0.71 -29.67
N THR A 72 3.46 -2.00 -29.46
CA THR A 72 2.69 -2.88 -28.59
C THR A 72 3.25 -2.92 -27.17
N LEU A 73 2.39 -3.10 -26.17
CA LEU A 73 2.85 -3.30 -24.80
C LEU A 73 3.71 -4.56 -24.65
N ALA A 74 3.42 -5.61 -25.42
CA ALA A 74 4.27 -6.80 -25.50
C ALA A 74 5.70 -6.47 -25.95
N GLY A 75 5.86 -5.74 -27.05
CA GLY A 75 7.18 -5.33 -27.58
C GLY A 75 7.95 -4.42 -26.63
N LEU A 76 7.26 -3.51 -25.93
CA LEU A 76 7.86 -2.71 -24.86
C LEU A 76 8.33 -3.59 -23.70
N GLY A 77 7.51 -4.55 -23.28
CA GLY A 77 7.85 -5.52 -22.24
C GLY A 77 9.10 -6.32 -22.59
N ASP A 78 9.25 -6.74 -23.85
CA ASP A 78 10.44 -7.45 -24.34
C ASP A 78 11.70 -6.57 -24.23
N ARG A 79 11.60 -5.29 -24.60
CA ARG A 79 12.72 -4.34 -24.47
C ARG A 79 13.08 -4.07 -23.01
N TYR A 80 12.10 -3.90 -22.14
CA TYR A 80 12.35 -3.72 -20.70
C TYR A 80 13.04 -4.94 -20.11
N ALA A 81 12.53 -6.15 -20.40
CA ALA A 81 13.12 -7.41 -19.96
C ALA A 81 14.58 -7.54 -20.42
N HIS A 82 14.82 -7.34 -21.72
CA HIS A 82 16.16 -7.43 -22.30
C HIS A 82 17.13 -6.42 -21.67
N HIS A 83 16.71 -5.16 -21.52
CA HIS A 83 17.54 -4.12 -20.92
C HIS A 83 17.89 -4.43 -19.46
N THR A 84 16.91 -4.83 -18.66
CA THR A 84 17.13 -5.19 -17.25
C THR A 84 18.03 -6.41 -17.11
N GLN A 85 17.85 -7.44 -17.93
CA GLN A 85 18.69 -8.65 -17.90
C GLN A 85 20.14 -8.41 -18.35
N ALA A 86 20.34 -7.48 -19.28
CA ALA A 86 21.67 -7.13 -19.77
C ALA A 86 22.47 -6.27 -18.78
N GLN A 87 21.85 -5.82 -17.68
CA GLN A 87 22.45 -4.88 -16.77
C GLN A 87 23.32 -5.56 -15.70
N PRO A 88 24.63 -5.22 -15.60
CA PRO A 88 25.49 -5.74 -14.55
C PRO A 88 24.95 -5.43 -13.15
N GLY A 89 25.04 -6.39 -12.22
CA GLY A 89 24.49 -6.27 -10.86
C GLY A 89 23.02 -6.66 -10.72
N VAL A 90 22.29 -6.91 -11.81
CA VAL A 90 20.94 -7.48 -11.77
C VAL A 90 21.01 -8.99 -11.98
N HIS A 91 20.64 -9.75 -10.95
CA HIS A 91 20.54 -11.20 -11.00
C HIS A 91 19.08 -11.61 -11.12
N THR A 92 18.69 -12.19 -12.25
CA THR A 92 17.30 -12.59 -12.51
C THR A 92 17.04 -14.04 -12.11
N LEU A 93 15.96 -14.26 -11.35
CA LEU A 93 15.51 -15.56 -10.87
C LEU A 93 14.10 -15.79 -11.42
N LEU A 94 14.04 -16.39 -12.62
CA LEU A 94 12.81 -16.66 -13.35
C LEU A 94 12.22 -18.01 -12.95
N GLY A 95 10.89 -18.14 -12.99
CA GLY A 95 10.19 -19.35 -12.57
C GLY A 95 10.31 -19.64 -11.07
N GLN A 96 10.52 -18.60 -10.25
CA GLN A 96 10.78 -18.73 -8.83
C GLN A 96 9.78 -17.90 -8.03
N THR A 97 9.21 -18.49 -6.98
CA THR A 97 8.39 -17.75 -6.00
C THR A 97 8.95 -17.98 -4.60
N PRO A 98 9.09 -16.94 -3.76
CA PRO A 98 9.33 -17.14 -2.34
C PRO A 98 8.13 -17.86 -1.73
N HIS A 99 8.37 -18.99 -1.08
CA HIS A 99 7.33 -19.72 -0.34
C HIS A 99 7.38 -19.41 1.16
N HIS A 100 8.50 -18.86 1.64
CA HIS A 100 8.67 -18.39 3.00
C HIS A 100 9.60 -17.17 3.03
N LEU A 101 9.29 -16.23 3.92
CA LEU A 101 10.10 -15.04 4.20
C LEU A 101 10.40 -15.00 5.70
N ASP A 102 11.61 -14.58 6.08
CA ASP A 102 11.92 -14.19 7.45
C ASP A 102 12.58 -12.81 7.46
N TRP A 103 12.43 -12.11 8.57
CA TRP A 103 13.07 -10.82 8.82
C TRP A 103 13.74 -10.84 10.18
N THR A 104 14.97 -10.33 10.25
CA THR A 104 15.73 -10.23 11.49
C THR A 104 16.31 -8.82 11.60
N PRO A 105 16.19 -8.16 12.78
CA PRO A 105 16.84 -6.87 13.01
C PRO A 105 18.33 -6.94 12.65
N ASP A 106 18.84 -5.89 12.02
CA ASP A 106 20.23 -5.73 11.56
C ASP A 106 20.72 -6.71 10.47
N GLN A 107 20.07 -7.86 10.28
CA GLN A 107 20.41 -8.85 9.24
C GLN A 107 19.54 -8.74 7.97
N GLY A 108 18.37 -8.12 8.07
CA GLY A 108 17.47 -7.90 6.94
C GLY A 108 16.57 -9.09 6.64
N TRP A 109 16.33 -9.34 5.34
CA TRP A 109 15.37 -10.30 4.82
C TRP A 109 16.04 -11.60 4.39
N SER A 110 15.39 -12.73 4.69
CA SER A 110 15.74 -14.06 4.16
C SER A 110 14.58 -14.60 3.34
N LEU A 111 14.86 -14.97 2.08
CA LEU A 111 13.88 -15.46 1.12
C LEU A 111 14.16 -16.93 0.81
N TYR A 112 13.18 -17.79 1.05
CA TYR A 112 13.23 -19.20 0.72
C TYR A 112 12.48 -19.44 -0.59
N LEU A 113 13.23 -19.75 -1.64
CA LEU A 113 12.72 -19.96 -3.00
C LEU A 113 12.44 -21.44 -3.26
N ASP A 114 11.80 -21.79 -4.38
CA ASP A 114 11.45 -23.18 -4.68
C ASP A 114 12.65 -24.15 -4.60
N GLY A 115 12.49 -25.22 -3.82
CA GLY A 115 13.56 -26.20 -3.54
C GLY A 115 14.56 -25.79 -2.44
N THR A 116 14.30 -24.70 -1.72
CA THR A 116 15.05 -24.29 -0.51
C THR A 116 14.28 -24.80 0.72
N PRO A 117 14.83 -25.70 1.56
CA PRO A 117 14.10 -26.17 2.74
C PRO A 117 14.00 -25.08 3.81
N VAL A 118 12.88 -25.06 4.55
CA VAL A 118 12.66 -24.16 5.69
C VAL A 118 13.20 -24.84 6.95
N PRO A 119 14.08 -24.21 7.76
CA PRO A 119 14.58 -24.81 8.99
C PRO A 119 13.45 -25.02 10.00
N HIS A 120 13.25 -26.26 10.45
CA HIS A 120 12.19 -26.59 11.42
C HIS A 120 12.52 -26.20 12.88
N ASP A 121 13.80 -26.01 13.20
CA ASP A 121 14.30 -25.75 14.56
C ASP A 121 15.44 -24.70 14.62
N GLY A 122 15.66 -23.98 13.52
CA GLY A 122 16.75 -23.01 13.40
C GLY A 122 18.14 -23.65 13.23
N THR A 123 18.26 -24.98 13.17
CA THR A 123 19.52 -25.64 12.82
C THR A 123 19.64 -25.75 11.29
N PRO A 124 20.63 -25.09 10.66
CA PRO A 124 20.81 -25.17 9.21
C PRO A 124 21.37 -26.54 8.83
N ASP A 125 20.69 -27.26 7.95
CA ASP A 125 21.25 -28.43 7.27
C ASP A 125 22.37 -27.95 6.33
N PRO A 126 23.64 -28.37 6.53
CA PRO A 126 24.76 -27.92 5.70
C PRO A 126 24.68 -28.42 4.24
N SER A 127 23.82 -29.39 3.93
CA SER A 127 23.55 -29.89 2.57
C SER A 127 22.36 -29.20 1.89
N ALA A 128 21.57 -28.43 2.65
CA ALA A 128 20.43 -27.70 2.15
C ALA A 128 20.85 -26.48 1.31
N ARG A 129 20.04 -26.19 0.29
CA ARG A 129 20.11 -24.92 -0.42
C ARG A 129 19.88 -23.79 0.60
N GLN A 130 20.79 -22.82 0.67
CA GLN A 130 20.65 -21.69 1.60
C GLN A 130 19.61 -20.68 1.10
N PRO A 131 18.91 -19.98 2.00
CA PRO A 131 18.02 -18.89 1.61
C PRO A 131 18.82 -17.73 0.99
N LEU A 132 18.18 -17.03 0.06
CA LEU A 132 18.70 -15.77 -0.45
C LEU A 132 18.55 -14.70 0.64
N ARG A 133 19.66 -14.08 1.04
CA ARG A 133 19.63 -12.97 2.00
C ARG A 133 19.63 -11.63 1.27
N ALA A 134 18.89 -10.67 1.80
CA ALA A 134 18.81 -9.33 1.24
C ALA A 134 18.74 -8.27 2.34
N ARG A 135 19.48 -7.17 2.19
CA ARG A 135 19.44 -6.05 3.14
C ARG A 135 18.11 -5.27 3.07
N SER A 136 17.47 -5.29 1.90
CA SER A 136 16.16 -4.68 1.65
C SER A 136 15.27 -5.56 0.76
N LEU A 137 13.96 -5.37 0.86
CA LEU A 137 12.93 -6.08 0.11
C LEU A 137 12.00 -5.09 -0.58
N LEU A 138 11.78 -5.28 -1.88
CA LEU A 138 10.81 -4.54 -2.68
C LEU A 138 9.70 -5.48 -3.17
N LEU A 139 8.44 -5.13 -2.88
CA LEU A 139 7.27 -5.79 -3.45
C LEU A 139 6.81 -5.04 -4.70
N ALA A 140 6.97 -5.66 -5.86
CA ALA A 140 6.54 -5.15 -7.17
C ALA A 140 5.58 -6.14 -7.87
N THR A 141 4.65 -6.71 -7.09
CA THR A 141 3.83 -7.87 -7.48
C THR A 141 2.61 -7.55 -8.34
N GLY A 142 2.40 -6.27 -8.65
CA GLY A 142 1.28 -5.78 -9.47
C GLY A 142 -0.10 -6.03 -8.86
N LEU A 143 -1.10 -6.06 -9.72
CA LEU A 143 -2.51 -6.25 -9.37
C LEU A 143 -3.10 -7.49 -10.06
N THR A 144 -4.11 -8.06 -9.44
CA THR A 144 -5.01 -9.06 -10.02
C THR A 144 -6.42 -8.49 -10.16
N PRO A 145 -7.19 -8.87 -11.19
CA PRO A 145 -8.60 -8.50 -11.28
C PRO A 145 -9.39 -9.12 -10.12
N ARG A 146 -10.44 -8.42 -9.66
CA ARG A 146 -11.34 -8.97 -8.64
C ARG A 146 -12.24 -10.02 -9.26
N HIS A 147 -12.26 -11.22 -8.69
CA HIS A 147 -13.06 -12.36 -9.14
C HIS A 147 -14.13 -12.77 -8.12
N PRO A 148 -15.16 -11.92 -7.86
CA PRO A 148 -16.18 -12.27 -6.88
C PRO A 148 -17.00 -13.47 -7.35
N THR A 149 -17.03 -14.51 -6.52
CA THR A 149 -18.05 -15.57 -6.62
C THR A 149 -19.41 -14.94 -6.28
N PRO A 150 -20.46 -15.08 -7.11
CA PRO A 150 -20.70 -16.05 -8.20
C PRO A 150 -20.55 -15.50 -9.63
N LEU A 151 -19.96 -14.31 -9.80
CA LEU A 151 -19.86 -13.64 -11.11
C LEU A 151 -18.66 -14.13 -11.93
N TYR A 152 -17.61 -14.58 -11.27
CA TYR A 152 -16.42 -15.19 -11.88
C TYR A 152 -16.10 -16.50 -11.15
N PRO A 153 -16.70 -17.63 -11.55
CA PRO A 153 -16.53 -18.90 -10.84
C PRO A 153 -15.19 -19.57 -11.19
N GLU A 154 -14.16 -19.38 -10.34
CA GLU A 154 -12.81 -19.90 -10.58
C GLU A 154 -12.75 -21.41 -10.84
N GLN A 155 -13.53 -22.20 -10.09
CA GLN A 155 -13.57 -23.67 -10.20
C GLN A 155 -14.24 -24.16 -11.49
N ALA A 156 -15.07 -23.34 -12.12
CA ALA A 156 -15.80 -23.63 -13.36
C ALA A 156 -15.42 -22.63 -14.46
N ARG A 157 -14.15 -22.21 -14.48
CA ARG A 157 -13.65 -21.19 -15.40
C ARG A 157 -13.91 -21.59 -16.85
N HIS A 158 -14.41 -20.64 -17.64
CA HIS A 158 -14.72 -20.85 -19.04
C HIS A 158 -14.27 -19.66 -19.90
N GLY A 159 -13.79 -19.91 -21.12
CA GLY A 159 -13.27 -18.86 -22.02
C GLY A 159 -14.30 -17.83 -22.50
N ARG A 160 -15.59 -18.00 -22.14
CA ARG A 160 -16.66 -17.02 -22.39
C ARG A 160 -16.89 -16.05 -21.23
N VAL A 161 -16.33 -16.33 -20.05
CA VAL A 161 -16.37 -15.44 -18.88
C VAL A 161 -14.96 -14.88 -18.71
N LEU A 162 -14.82 -13.59 -19.00
CA LEU A 162 -13.54 -12.89 -19.08
C LEU A 162 -13.37 -11.96 -17.89
N ASP A 163 -12.16 -11.79 -17.41
CA ASP A 163 -11.83 -10.64 -16.58
C ASP A 163 -11.32 -9.47 -17.45
N ALA A 164 -10.91 -8.38 -16.80
CA ALA A 164 -10.41 -7.20 -17.48
C ALA A 164 -9.14 -7.44 -18.31
N LEU A 165 -8.23 -8.31 -17.87
CA LEU A 165 -6.98 -8.61 -18.58
C LEU A 165 -7.28 -9.48 -19.79
N GLU A 166 -8.11 -10.51 -19.62
CA GLU A 166 -8.51 -11.41 -20.69
C GLU A 166 -9.32 -10.70 -21.77
N LEU A 167 -10.25 -9.82 -21.39
CA LEU A 167 -11.00 -9.01 -22.33
C LEU A 167 -10.05 -8.11 -23.12
N THR A 168 -9.13 -7.40 -22.46
CA THR A 168 -8.18 -6.51 -23.13
C THR A 168 -7.33 -7.25 -24.17
N ALA A 169 -6.87 -8.46 -23.84
CA ALA A 169 -6.07 -9.28 -24.76
C ALA A 169 -6.87 -9.84 -25.96
N ARG A 170 -8.19 -10.04 -25.82
CA ARG A 170 -9.00 -10.76 -26.81
C ARG A 170 -10.04 -9.90 -27.53
N ARG A 171 -10.36 -8.71 -27.03
CA ARG A 171 -11.48 -7.86 -27.51
C ARG A 171 -11.43 -7.53 -29.01
N GLU A 172 -10.26 -7.48 -29.60
CA GLU A 172 -10.09 -7.24 -31.05
C GLU A 172 -10.55 -8.43 -31.90
N HIS A 173 -10.41 -9.65 -31.37
CA HIS A 173 -10.68 -10.90 -32.05
C HIS A 173 -11.92 -11.62 -31.49
N LEU A 174 -12.73 -10.91 -30.68
CA LEU A 174 -13.92 -11.48 -30.08
C LEU A 174 -14.97 -11.75 -31.17
N PRO A 175 -15.56 -12.95 -31.26
CA PRO A 175 -16.61 -13.23 -32.24
C PRO A 175 -17.80 -12.27 -32.09
N PRO A 176 -18.41 -11.80 -33.20
CA PRO A 176 -19.63 -11.00 -33.13
C PRO A 176 -20.71 -11.71 -32.29
N GLY A 177 -21.37 -10.97 -31.41
CA GLY A 177 -22.35 -11.56 -30.49
C GLY A 177 -22.82 -10.61 -29.40
N ARG A 178 -23.65 -11.14 -28.50
CA ARG A 178 -24.17 -10.46 -27.31
C ARG A 178 -23.14 -10.49 -26.19
N VAL A 179 -22.72 -9.31 -25.73
CA VAL A 179 -21.68 -9.19 -24.70
C VAL A 179 -22.24 -8.45 -23.49
N LEU A 180 -22.08 -9.04 -22.31
CA LEU A 180 -22.37 -8.37 -21.04
C LEU A 180 -21.08 -7.89 -20.38
N LEU A 181 -21.02 -6.61 -20.02
CA LEU A 181 -19.92 -6.04 -19.24
C LEU A 181 -20.43 -5.66 -17.85
N LEU A 182 -19.84 -6.24 -16.81
CA LEU A 182 -20.17 -5.97 -15.41
C LEU A 182 -19.16 -4.98 -14.82
N GLY A 183 -19.53 -3.70 -14.75
CA GLY A 183 -18.68 -2.62 -14.26
C GLY A 183 -19.23 -1.26 -14.62
N GLY A 184 -18.70 -0.21 -13.98
CA GLY A 184 -19.16 1.17 -14.21
C GLY A 184 -18.05 2.23 -14.15
N GLY A 185 -16.78 1.82 -14.12
CA GLY A 185 -15.63 2.75 -14.23
C GLY A 185 -15.10 2.83 -15.67
N ASP A 186 -14.01 3.57 -15.86
CA ASP A 186 -13.38 3.83 -17.17
C ASP A 186 -13.21 2.56 -18.01
N ASN A 187 -12.55 1.54 -17.45
CA ASN A 187 -12.31 0.26 -18.14
C ASN A 187 -13.62 -0.38 -18.68
N ALA A 188 -14.71 -0.30 -17.92
CA ALA A 188 -15.99 -0.87 -18.34
C ALA A 188 -16.64 -0.07 -19.47
N VAL A 189 -16.63 1.26 -19.36
CA VAL A 189 -17.22 2.14 -20.37
C VAL A 189 -16.41 2.13 -21.66
N GLU A 190 -15.08 2.19 -21.59
CA GLU A 190 -14.19 2.12 -22.75
C GLU A 190 -14.39 0.83 -23.53
N ASN A 191 -14.43 -0.32 -22.85
CA ASN A 191 -14.66 -1.60 -23.52
C ASN A 191 -16.08 -1.71 -24.08
N ALA A 192 -17.08 -1.13 -23.43
CA ALA A 192 -18.46 -1.11 -23.93
C ALA A 192 -18.56 -0.33 -25.24
N LEU A 193 -17.97 0.86 -25.29
CA LEU A 193 -17.90 1.69 -26.49
C LEU A 193 -17.10 1.01 -27.60
N TYR A 194 -15.94 0.44 -27.26
CA TYR A 194 -15.06 -0.27 -28.19
C TYR A 194 -15.77 -1.44 -28.90
N LEU A 195 -16.49 -2.27 -28.14
CA LEU A 195 -17.22 -3.42 -28.68
C LEU A 195 -18.48 -2.99 -29.44
N THR A 196 -19.19 -1.98 -28.94
CA THR A 196 -20.38 -1.43 -29.63
C THR A 196 -20.00 -0.88 -31.02
N ALA A 197 -18.89 -0.15 -31.12
CA ALA A 197 -18.38 0.38 -32.39
C ALA A 197 -18.00 -0.71 -33.40
N ARG A 198 -17.77 -1.96 -32.93
CA ARG A 198 -17.48 -3.14 -33.77
C ARG A 198 -18.72 -3.99 -34.07
N GLY A 199 -19.91 -3.52 -33.70
CA GLY A 199 -21.17 -4.17 -34.03
C GLY A 199 -21.61 -5.27 -33.05
N HIS A 200 -20.98 -5.38 -31.88
CA HIS A 200 -21.48 -6.28 -30.82
C HIS A 200 -22.76 -5.73 -30.20
N ASP A 201 -23.63 -6.63 -29.75
CA ASP A 201 -24.83 -6.29 -28.99
C ASP A 201 -24.48 -6.20 -27.50
N VAL A 202 -24.06 -5.01 -27.07
CA VAL A 202 -23.47 -4.77 -25.75
C VAL A 202 -24.50 -4.37 -24.71
N THR A 203 -24.44 -5.02 -23.54
CA THR A 203 -25.10 -4.58 -22.31
C THR A 203 -24.03 -4.19 -21.29
N LEU A 204 -24.06 -2.95 -20.80
CA LEU A 204 -23.21 -2.45 -19.72
C LEU A 204 -24.01 -2.36 -18.42
N TRP A 205 -23.55 -3.05 -17.37
CA TRP A 205 -24.27 -3.16 -16.10
C TRP A 205 -23.39 -2.81 -14.90
N SER A 206 -23.82 -1.81 -14.14
CA SER A 206 -23.17 -1.34 -12.93
C SER A 206 -24.12 -1.38 -11.72
N ARG A 207 -23.56 -1.71 -10.54
CA ARG A 207 -24.27 -1.61 -9.26
C ARG A 207 -24.49 -0.20 -8.74
N SER A 208 -23.73 0.75 -9.27
CA SER A 208 -23.81 2.17 -8.95
C SER A 208 -24.10 2.96 -10.22
N GLU A 209 -24.32 4.26 -10.06
CA GLU A 209 -24.12 5.21 -11.17
C GLU A 209 -22.72 5.07 -11.79
N TRP A 210 -22.57 5.60 -13.00
CA TRP A 210 -21.30 5.59 -13.71
C TRP A 210 -20.24 6.36 -12.93
N ARG A 211 -19.08 5.72 -12.72
CA ARG A 211 -17.88 6.28 -12.09
C ARG A 211 -16.81 6.64 -13.13
N ALA A 212 -17.09 6.39 -14.40
CA ALA A 212 -16.18 6.70 -15.49
C ALA A 212 -15.99 8.21 -15.65
N GLN A 213 -14.90 8.60 -16.31
CA GLN A 213 -14.61 9.99 -16.63
C GLN A 213 -15.72 10.62 -17.47
N SER A 214 -15.95 11.92 -17.28
CA SER A 214 -17.05 12.65 -17.92
C SER A 214 -17.06 12.52 -19.44
N HIS A 215 -15.90 12.51 -20.09
CA HIS A 215 -15.79 12.33 -21.53
C HIS A 215 -16.33 10.97 -22.01
N LEU A 216 -16.01 9.89 -21.28
CA LEU A 216 -16.51 8.55 -21.56
C LEU A 216 -18.01 8.44 -21.31
N ILE A 217 -18.52 9.14 -20.29
CA ILE A 217 -19.96 9.22 -20.02
C ILE A 217 -20.68 9.94 -21.18
N SER A 218 -20.15 11.05 -21.68
CA SER A 218 -20.73 11.75 -22.84
C SER A 218 -20.80 10.84 -24.08
N GLN A 219 -19.73 10.09 -24.38
CA GLN A 219 -19.75 9.10 -25.47
C GLN A 219 -20.75 7.96 -25.22
N LEU A 220 -20.85 7.51 -23.98
CA LEU A 220 -21.82 6.49 -23.56
C LEU A 220 -23.27 6.96 -23.76
N ASP A 221 -23.54 8.24 -23.56
CA ASP A 221 -24.87 8.84 -23.76
C ASP A 221 -25.27 8.93 -25.23
N GLU A 222 -24.30 9.16 -26.12
CA GLU A 222 -24.48 9.18 -27.58
C GLU A 222 -24.64 7.76 -28.18
N ALA A 223 -24.16 6.72 -27.50
CA ALA A 223 -24.20 5.33 -27.95
C ALA A 223 -25.60 4.69 -27.80
N ALA A 224 -26.54 5.07 -28.68
CA ALA A 224 -27.95 4.64 -28.59
C ALA A 224 -28.18 3.12 -28.68
N SER A 225 -27.30 2.36 -29.35
CA SER A 225 -27.40 0.90 -29.47
C SER A 225 -26.92 0.14 -28.22
N LEU A 226 -26.19 0.80 -27.32
CA LEU A 226 -25.62 0.19 -26.12
C LEU A 226 -26.67 0.15 -25.00
N ARG A 227 -26.99 -1.07 -24.52
CA ARG A 227 -27.95 -1.23 -23.41
C ARG A 227 -27.30 -0.92 -22.07
N ARG A 228 -27.88 0.03 -21.34
CA ARG A 228 -27.32 0.60 -20.11
C ARG A 228 -28.14 0.17 -18.88
N ARG A 229 -27.45 -0.30 -17.84
CA ARG A 229 -28.02 -0.71 -16.54
C ARG A 229 -27.22 -0.11 -15.37
N PRO A 230 -27.29 1.23 -15.16
CA PRO A 230 -26.67 1.87 -13.99
C PRO A 230 -27.50 1.62 -12.72
N ALA A 231 -26.84 1.70 -11.56
CA ALA A 231 -27.46 1.64 -10.24
C ALA A 231 -28.38 0.42 -10.00
N GLN A 232 -28.02 -0.73 -10.55
CA GLN A 232 -28.80 -1.95 -10.42
C GLN A 232 -28.00 -3.08 -9.78
N ALA A 233 -28.62 -3.81 -8.86
CA ALA A 233 -28.00 -4.99 -8.26
C ALA A 233 -27.44 -5.92 -9.34
N LEU A 234 -26.17 -6.32 -9.18
CA LEU A 234 -25.50 -7.22 -10.13
C LEU A 234 -26.20 -8.59 -10.19
N PRO A 235 -25.95 -9.38 -11.25
CA PRO A 235 -26.39 -10.77 -11.31
C PRO A 235 -26.03 -11.57 -10.07
N THR A 236 -26.87 -12.55 -9.75
CA THR A 236 -26.66 -13.51 -8.65
C THR A 236 -26.01 -14.79 -9.11
N ALA A 237 -25.88 -15.04 -10.41
CA ALA A 237 -25.14 -16.17 -10.96
C ALA A 237 -24.68 -15.89 -12.40
N VAL A 238 -23.49 -16.38 -12.74
CA VAL A 238 -22.96 -16.45 -14.11
C VAL A 238 -22.51 -17.89 -14.35
N VAL A 239 -23.18 -18.58 -15.26
CA VAL A 239 -22.92 -19.99 -15.57
C VAL A 239 -22.63 -20.13 -17.06
N ALA A 240 -21.41 -20.52 -17.40
CA ALA A 240 -21.01 -20.71 -18.79
C ALA A 240 -21.32 -22.11 -19.28
N SER A 241 -21.70 -22.22 -20.55
CA SER A 241 -21.84 -23.44 -21.32
C SER A 241 -20.91 -23.41 -22.54
N THR A 242 -20.92 -24.49 -23.34
CA THR A 242 -20.20 -24.54 -24.61
C THR A 242 -20.62 -23.44 -25.58
N HIS A 243 -21.89 -23.05 -25.56
CA HIS A 243 -22.50 -22.16 -26.56
C HIS A 243 -22.70 -20.73 -26.05
N ASP A 244 -22.97 -20.55 -24.76
CA ASP A 244 -23.40 -19.28 -24.20
C ASP A 244 -22.98 -19.13 -22.72
N VAL A 245 -23.41 -18.03 -22.12
CA VAL A 245 -23.32 -17.76 -20.69
C VAL A 245 -24.71 -17.37 -20.20
N ALA A 246 -25.26 -18.18 -19.30
CA ALA A 246 -26.50 -17.87 -18.58
C ALA A 246 -26.20 -16.93 -17.41
N VAL A 247 -26.92 -15.81 -17.35
CA VAL A 247 -26.78 -14.78 -16.33
C VAL A 247 -28.11 -14.63 -15.61
N THR A 248 -28.14 -14.99 -14.32
CA THR A 248 -29.35 -14.93 -13.50
C THR A 248 -29.32 -13.69 -12.62
N SER A 249 -30.43 -12.95 -12.58
CA SER A 249 -30.59 -11.77 -11.74
C SER A 249 -32.02 -11.61 -11.23
N ARG A 250 -32.17 -10.85 -10.14
CA ARG A 250 -33.51 -10.52 -9.60
C ARG A 250 -34.28 -9.58 -10.51
N ALA A 251 -33.60 -8.65 -11.16
CA ALA A 251 -34.23 -7.59 -11.95
C ALA A 251 -34.64 -8.04 -13.37
N TYR A 252 -33.91 -9.00 -13.96
CA TYR A 252 -34.09 -9.40 -15.36
C TYR A 252 -34.36 -10.90 -15.56
N GLY A 253 -34.41 -11.69 -14.49
CA GLY A 253 -34.51 -13.15 -14.60
C GLY A 253 -33.24 -13.75 -15.18
N GLU A 254 -33.39 -14.75 -16.04
CA GLU A 254 -32.29 -15.40 -16.75
C GLU A 254 -32.13 -14.84 -18.17
N GLU A 255 -30.93 -14.36 -18.49
CA GLU A 255 -30.55 -13.89 -19.82
C GLU A 255 -29.34 -14.67 -20.34
N ARG A 256 -29.23 -14.82 -21.66
CA ARG A 256 -28.11 -15.50 -22.33
C ARG A 256 -27.24 -14.52 -23.11
N PHE A 257 -25.93 -14.64 -22.94
CA PHE A 257 -24.90 -13.85 -23.63
C PHE A 257 -23.86 -14.78 -24.27
N ASP A 258 -23.23 -14.35 -25.35
CA ASP A 258 -22.12 -15.11 -25.96
C ASP A 258 -20.85 -14.99 -25.11
N HIS A 259 -20.66 -13.81 -24.50
CA HIS A 259 -19.55 -13.49 -23.60
C HIS A 259 -20.00 -12.60 -22.43
N VAL A 260 -19.39 -12.80 -21.27
CA VAL A 260 -19.54 -11.94 -20.09
C VAL A 260 -18.14 -11.49 -19.67
N ALA A 261 -17.95 -10.20 -19.39
CA ALA A 261 -16.72 -9.70 -18.80
C ALA A 261 -16.96 -9.06 -17.44
N VAL A 262 -16.13 -9.42 -16.45
CA VAL A 262 -16.20 -8.94 -15.07
C VAL A 262 -15.13 -7.85 -14.88
N LEU A 263 -15.58 -6.59 -14.81
CA LEU A 263 -14.76 -5.38 -14.81
C LEU A 263 -14.95 -4.60 -13.49
N LEU A 264 -14.85 -5.32 -12.37
CA LEU A 264 -15.19 -4.82 -11.02
C LEU A 264 -13.99 -4.21 -10.27
N GLY A 265 -12.91 -3.95 -10.98
CA GLY A 265 -11.67 -3.39 -10.44
C GLY A 265 -10.65 -4.47 -10.08
N TYR A 266 -9.59 -4.02 -9.43
CA TYR A 266 -8.41 -4.81 -9.15
C TYR A 266 -8.12 -4.85 -7.65
N GLU A 267 -7.26 -5.78 -7.24
CA GLU A 267 -6.66 -5.87 -5.92
C GLU A 267 -5.18 -6.24 -6.04
N PRO A 268 -4.32 -5.79 -5.10
CA PRO A 268 -2.92 -6.18 -5.14
C PRO A 268 -2.73 -7.66 -4.87
N THR A 269 -1.72 -8.26 -5.50
CA THR A 269 -1.43 -9.70 -5.33
C THR A 269 -1.11 -10.01 -3.85
N PRO A 270 -1.95 -10.79 -3.13
CA PRO A 270 -1.87 -10.90 -1.68
C PRO A 270 -0.73 -11.80 -1.18
N ALA A 271 -0.30 -12.79 -1.96
CA ALA A 271 0.59 -13.86 -1.50
C ALA A 271 1.91 -13.37 -0.89
N ALA A 272 2.59 -12.41 -1.53
CA ALA A 272 3.84 -11.87 -1.00
C ALA A 272 3.62 -11.03 0.27
N TRP A 273 2.48 -10.35 0.36
CA TRP A 273 2.13 -9.54 1.51
C TRP A 273 1.80 -10.39 2.75
N LEU A 274 1.10 -11.51 2.56
CA LEU A 274 0.84 -12.46 3.63
C LEU A 274 2.15 -13.01 4.21
N GLN A 275 3.10 -13.39 3.34
CA GLN A 275 4.42 -13.86 3.79
C GLN A 275 5.20 -12.79 4.57
N VAL A 276 5.14 -11.53 4.13
CA VAL A 276 5.75 -10.41 4.85
C VAL A 276 5.10 -10.21 6.22
N ALA A 277 3.76 -10.24 6.29
CA ALA A 277 3.04 -10.10 7.55
C ALA A 277 3.42 -11.22 8.54
N ASP A 278 3.47 -12.47 8.05
CA ASP A 278 3.87 -13.63 8.84
C ASP A 278 5.32 -13.51 9.34
N ALA A 279 6.24 -13.03 8.49
CA ALA A 279 7.64 -12.80 8.84
C ALA A 279 7.79 -11.76 9.96
N LEU A 280 7.09 -10.63 9.83
CA LEU A 280 7.12 -9.57 10.84
C LEU A 280 6.48 -10.02 12.16
N GLN A 281 5.38 -10.78 12.09
CA GLN A 281 4.74 -11.34 13.27
C GLN A 281 5.68 -12.29 14.03
N ARG A 282 6.42 -13.17 13.33
CA ARG A 282 7.44 -14.04 13.94
C ARG A 282 8.57 -13.25 14.60
N ALA A 283 8.94 -12.10 14.03
CA ALA A 283 9.94 -11.19 14.59
C ALA A 283 9.41 -10.32 15.75
N GLY A 284 8.15 -10.49 16.17
CA GLY A 284 7.53 -9.69 17.23
C GLY A 284 7.17 -8.26 16.80
N VAL A 285 7.14 -7.99 15.50
CA VAL A 285 6.74 -6.69 14.92
C VAL A 285 5.28 -6.78 14.50
N THR A 286 4.44 -5.88 15.02
CA THR A 286 3.02 -5.83 14.67
C THR A 286 2.86 -5.55 13.17
N ALA A 287 2.33 -6.53 12.44
CA ALA A 287 2.00 -6.37 11.04
C ALA A 287 0.82 -5.39 10.85
N PRO A 288 0.78 -4.60 9.77
CA PRO A 288 -0.22 -3.56 9.56
C PRO A 288 -1.50 -4.13 8.97
N SER A 289 -2.61 -3.44 9.21
CA SER A 289 -3.92 -3.81 8.63
C SER A 289 -4.10 -3.37 7.16
N GLN A 290 -3.34 -2.36 6.70
CA GLN A 290 -3.42 -1.87 5.31
C GLN A 290 -2.03 -1.63 4.71
N PRO A 291 -1.46 -2.64 4.04
CA PRO A 291 -0.09 -2.61 3.55
C PRO A 291 0.29 -1.45 2.61
N PHE A 292 -0.64 -1.00 1.78
CA PHE A 292 -0.37 -0.12 0.64
C PHE A 292 -0.22 1.37 0.98
N ARG A 293 -0.70 1.77 2.17
CA ARG A 293 -0.71 3.19 2.58
C ARG A 293 0.33 3.54 3.63
N ASP A 294 0.99 2.54 4.20
CA ASP A 294 1.84 2.68 5.38
C ASP A 294 3.35 2.64 5.05
N GLU A 295 3.76 2.83 3.78
CA GLU A 295 5.16 2.72 3.33
C GLU A 295 6.20 3.47 4.18
N PRO A 296 5.96 4.70 4.70
CA PRO A 296 6.90 5.36 5.61
C PRO A 296 7.18 4.58 6.90
N ARG A 297 6.23 3.74 7.35
CA ARG A 297 6.38 2.87 8.54
C ARG A 297 7.27 1.66 8.26
N PHE A 298 7.38 1.22 7.01
CA PHE A 298 8.14 0.01 6.63
C PHE A 298 9.54 0.30 6.12
N GLY A 299 9.83 1.53 5.72
CA GLY A 299 11.17 1.91 5.28
C GLY A 299 12.26 1.61 6.31
N VAL A 300 11.95 1.69 7.61
CA VAL A 300 12.89 1.33 8.70
C VAL A 300 13.18 -0.18 8.78
N LEU A 301 12.30 -1.02 8.22
CA LEU A 301 12.46 -2.47 8.12
C LEU A 301 13.20 -2.88 6.84
N GLY A 302 13.55 -1.90 5.98
CA GLY A 302 14.05 -2.14 4.64
C GLY A 302 12.99 -2.74 3.71
N LEU A 303 11.70 -2.49 3.94
CA LEU A 303 10.59 -2.98 3.12
C LEU A 303 9.94 -1.85 2.33
N PHE A 304 9.79 -2.06 1.04
CA PHE A 304 9.28 -1.09 0.07
C PHE A 304 8.24 -1.72 -0.86
N VAL A 305 7.39 -0.91 -1.49
CA VAL A 305 6.39 -1.38 -2.46
C VAL A 305 6.42 -0.48 -3.70
N ALA A 306 6.35 -1.04 -4.90
CA ALA A 306 6.33 -0.26 -6.14
C ALA A 306 5.34 -0.78 -7.17
N GLY A 307 4.98 0.11 -8.09
CA GLY A 307 4.08 -0.15 -9.19
C GLY A 307 2.64 -0.25 -8.72
N ASP A 308 1.81 -0.92 -9.50
CA ASP A 308 0.37 -0.97 -9.23
C ASP A 308 0.04 -1.61 -7.88
N ALA A 309 0.92 -2.47 -7.36
CA ALA A 309 0.84 -3.03 -6.03
C ALA A 309 0.82 -1.96 -4.93
N SER A 310 1.39 -0.76 -5.14
CA SER A 310 1.38 0.32 -4.14
C SER A 310 0.03 1.02 -4.01
N GLY A 311 -0.81 0.98 -5.05
CA GLY A 311 -2.08 1.72 -5.10
C GLY A 311 -1.92 3.26 -5.00
N ARG A 312 -0.71 3.81 -5.14
CA ARG A 312 -0.44 5.25 -5.00
C ARG A 312 -0.78 6.07 -6.24
N GLN A 313 -0.65 5.46 -7.42
CA GLN A 313 -0.81 6.13 -8.71
C GLN A 313 -1.90 5.44 -9.55
N HIS A 314 -2.32 6.10 -10.63
CA HIS A 314 -3.12 5.46 -11.67
C HIS A 314 -2.36 4.25 -12.21
N PRO A 315 -2.95 3.04 -12.28
CA PRO A 315 -2.24 1.84 -12.69
C PRO A 315 -2.00 1.85 -14.20
N CYS A 316 -0.76 2.08 -14.62
CA CYS A 316 -0.31 1.97 -16.00
C CYS A 316 1.20 1.70 -16.05
N VAL A 317 1.70 1.35 -17.24
CA VAL A 317 3.13 1.01 -17.39
C VAL A 317 4.04 2.17 -17.02
N GLN A 318 3.69 3.41 -17.39
CA GLN A 318 4.51 4.60 -17.13
C GLN A 318 4.59 4.94 -15.65
N THR A 319 3.46 4.91 -14.94
CA THR A 319 3.44 5.13 -13.49
C THR A 319 4.17 4.00 -12.78
N ALA A 320 4.03 2.75 -13.23
CA ALA A 320 4.78 1.62 -12.69
C ALA A 320 6.30 1.78 -12.85
N LEU A 321 6.76 2.16 -14.05
CA LEU A 321 8.18 2.44 -14.30
C LEU A 321 8.68 3.57 -13.39
N GLY A 322 7.95 4.69 -13.32
CA GLY A 322 8.30 5.85 -12.48
C GLY A 322 8.34 5.52 -10.99
N ASP A 323 7.37 4.75 -10.50
CA ASP A 323 7.28 4.33 -9.10
C ASP A 323 8.42 3.35 -8.74
N GLY A 324 8.86 2.51 -9.69
CA GLY A 324 10.07 1.70 -9.55
C GLY A 324 11.34 2.55 -9.33
N VAL A 325 11.47 3.69 -10.01
CA VAL A 325 12.57 4.64 -9.80
C VAL A 325 12.54 5.23 -8.39
N VAL A 326 11.35 5.63 -7.93
CA VAL A 326 11.15 6.20 -6.59
C VAL A 326 11.56 5.18 -5.53
N ALA A 327 11.09 3.94 -5.65
CA ALA A 327 11.46 2.87 -4.72
C ALA A 327 12.96 2.58 -4.72
N ALA A 328 13.61 2.55 -5.89
CA ALA A 328 15.06 2.37 -5.99
C ALA A 328 15.84 3.47 -5.24
N LYS A 329 15.39 4.72 -5.34
CA LYS A 329 16.01 5.85 -4.62
C LYS A 329 15.80 5.76 -3.11
N GLN A 330 14.64 5.30 -2.66
CA GLN A 330 14.36 5.10 -1.24
C GLN A 330 15.19 3.94 -0.66
N ILE A 331 15.32 2.84 -1.40
CA ILE A 331 16.17 1.70 -1.03
C ILE A 331 17.63 2.13 -0.91
N GLU A 332 18.17 2.86 -1.90
CA GLU A 332 19.55 3.35 -1.83
C GLU A 332 19.74 4.27 -0.62
N ALA A 333 18.81 5.20 -0.37
CA ALA A 333 18.87 6.08 0.79
C ALA A 333 18.83 5.30 2.13
N PHE A 334 18.07 4.21 2.20
CA PHE A 334 18.02 3.31 3.35
C PHE A 334 19.34 2.56 3.56
N LEU A 335 19.95 2.05 2.48
CA LEU A 335 21.18 1.27 2.55
C LEU A 335 22.44 2.11 2.70
N ARG A 336 22.36 3.41 2.40
CA ARG A 336 23.47 4.35 2.46
C ARG A 336 24.02 4.43 3.90
N PRO A 337 25.31 4.13 4.12
CA PRO A 337 25.94 4.34 5.41
C PRO A 337 25.81 5.80 5.84
N LEU A 338 25.40 6.04 7.09
CA LEU A 338 25.43 7.37 7.67
C LEU A 338 26.91 7.81 7.75
N ARG A 339 27.31 8.77 6.90
CA ARG A 339 28.59 9.46 7.07
C ARG A 339 28.44 10.38 8.28
N GLU A 340 29.28 10.19 9.30
CA GLU A 340 29.31 11.02 10.53
C GLU A 340 29.43 12.54 10.26
N SER A 341 29.75 12.97 9.03
CA SER A 341 29.97 14.37 8.66
C SER A 341 29.05 14.91 7.55
N GLN A 342 27.98 14.22 7.15
CA GLN A 342 26.99 14.77 6.19
C GLN A 342 25.57 14.69 6.76
N PRO A 343 24.85 15.81 6.93
CA PRO A 343 23.45 15.75 7.29
C PRO A 343 22.67 14.98 6.20
N PRO A 344 21.80 14.03 6.57
CA PRO A 344 21.09 13.19 5.61
C PRO A 344 20.28 14.05 4.62
N PRO A 345 20.24 13.68 3.33
CA PRO A 345 19.52 14.46 2.32
C PRO A 345 18.01 14.36 2.55
N ALA A 346 17.50 15.40 3.20
CA ALA A 346 16.10 15.83 3.25
C ALA A 346 15.03 14.75 3.46
N LEU A 347 15.09 14.02 4.57
CA LEU A 347 13.90 13.99 5.44
C LEU A 347 13.98 15.29 6.22
N ARG A 348 13.27 16.33 5.77
CA ARG A 348 13.04 17.49 6.61
C ARG A 348 12.16 17.03 7.75
N ARG A 349 12.74 16.40 8.77
CA ARG A 349 12.12 16.29 10.07
C ARG A 349 12.29 17.65 10.74
N ASN A 350 11.28 18.15 11.44
CA ASN A 350 11.57 19.19 12.40
C ASN A 350 12.45 18.57 13.50
N ASN A 351 13.27 19.37 14.16
CA ASN A 351 14.07 18.87 15.28
C ASN A 351 13.17 18.42 16.44
N ARG A 352 11.93 18.94 16.52
CA ARG A 352 10.92 18.62 17.53
C ARG A 352 9.56 19.25 17.18
N GLN A 353 8.46 18.50 17.23
CA GLN A 353 7.10 19.08 17.24
C GLN A 353 6.51 19.03 18.65
N VAL A 354 6.09 20.18 19.17
CA VAL A 354 5.42 20.27 20.47
C VAL A 354 4.05 20.94 20.29
N ILE A 355 2.99 20.30 20.78
CA ILE A 355 1.67 20.91 20.87
C ILE A 355 1.55 21.59 22.23
N HIS A 356 1.18 22.87 22.22
CA HIS A 356 0.93 23.66 23.43
C HIS A 356 -0.58 23.88 23.61
N ILE A 357 -1.13 23.42 24.73
CA ILE A 357 -2.47 23.78 25.20
C ILE A 357 -2.27 24.69 26.40
N ASN A 358 -2.62 25.96 26.24
CA ASN A 358 -2.48 26.96 27.29
C ASN A 358 -3.84 27.46 27.73
N GLY A 359 -4.05 27.61 29.03
CA GLY A 359 -5.22 28.25 29.62
C GLY A 359 -6.51 27.41 29.57
N LEU A 360 -6.44 26.08 29.55
CA LEU A 360 -7.63 25.24 29.57
C LEU A 360 -8.29 25.28 30.95
N ARG A 361 -9.42 26.00 31.06
CA ARG A 361 -10.13 26.23 32.33
C ARG A 361 -11.45 25.47 32.41
N PHE A 362 -11.67 24.77 33.51
CA PHE A 362 -12.91 24.04 33.79
C PHE A 362 -12.99 23.64 35.27
N GLY A 363 -14.16 23.21 35.73
CA GLY A 363 -14.34 22.67 37.08
C GLY A 363 -13.89 21.21 37.16
N ALA A 364 -13.07 20.87 38.15
CA ALA A 364 -12.56 19.52 38.39
C ALA A 364 -12.84 19.05 39.82
N ASN A 365 -13.09 17.76 40.01
CA ASN A 365 -13.33 17.18 41.34
C ASN A 365 -11.99 16.89 42.01
N LEU A 366 -11.41 17.89 42.70
CA LEU A 366 -10.01 17.85 43.12
C LEU A 366 -9.76 18.59 44.43
N GLY A 367 -9.29 17.86 45.45
CA GLY A 367 -8.80 18.45 46.69
C GLY A 367 -9.12 17.65 47.95
N VAL A 368 -8.57 18.11 49.07
CA VAL A 368 -8.70 17.43 50.38
C VAL A 368 -9.50 18.27 51.37
N LEU A 369 -9.52 19.60 51.20
CA LEU A 369 -10.21 20.52 52.10
C LEU A 369 -11.72 20.31 52.01
N ASP A 370 -12.44 20.57 53.11
CA ASP A 370 -13.87 20.27 53.22
C ASP A 370 -14.68 20.92 52.08
N PHE A 371 -14.40 22.18 51.74
CA PHE A 371 -15.05 22.89 50.63
C PHE A 371 -14.65 22.37 49.23
N GLU A 372 -13.50 21.70 49.09
CA GLU A 372 -13.06 21.08 47.83
C GLU A 372 -13.78 19.77 47.55
N ARG A 373 -14.39 19.16 48.57
CA ARG A 373 -15.17 17.91 48.48
C ARG A 373 -16.65 18.13 48.16
N GLU A 374 -17.16 19.35 48.37
CA GLU A 374 -18.56 19.71 48.19
C GLU A 374 -18.94 19.98 46.71
N GLY A 375 -17.97 20.23 45.84
CA GLY A 375 -18.23 20.43 44.40
C GLY A 375 -16.99 20.72 43.55
N PRO A 376 -17.16 20.80 42.21
CA PRO A 376 -16.05 21.01 41.28
C PRO A 376 -15.30 22.32 41.52
N GLN A 377 -13.97 22.27 41.55
CA GLN A 377 -13.09 23.41 41.78
C GLN A 377 -12.59 23.99 40.45
N PRO A 378 -12.55 25.32 40.29
CA PRO A 378 -12.02 25.93 39.08
C PRO A 378 -10.51 25.74 38.99
N ILE A 379 -10.09 24.97 37.97
CA ILE A 379 -8.69 24.75 37.66
C ILE A 379 -8.34 25.28 36.27
N GLN A 380 -7.05 25.55 36.08
CA GLN A 380 -6.44 25.76 34.77
C GLN A 380 -5.40 24.66 34.52
N VAL A 381 -5.47 24.02 33.36
CA VAL A 381 -4.48 23.05 32.90
C VAL A 381 -3.73 23.60 31.70
N ASP A 382 -2.41 23.64 31.80
CA ASP A 382 -1.48 23.92 30.72
C ASP A 382 -0.75 22.61 30.37
N ALA A 383 -0.66 22.25 29.09
CA ALA A 383 -0.03 21.01 28.65
C ALA A 383 0.86 21.23 27.42
N GLU A 384 2.07 20.68 27.48
CA GLU A 384 2.96 20.54 26.33
C GLU A 384 3.11 19.06 25.98
N VAL A 385 2.80 18.71 24.74
CA VAL A 385 2.87 17.32 24.25
C VAL A 385 3.93 17.25 23.15
N ASN A 386 5.06 16.62 23.46
CA ASN A 386 6.18 16.41 22.56
C ASN A 386 5.93 15.18 21.69
N LEU A 387 5.95 15.38 20.38
CA LEU A 387 5.82 14.33 19.36
C LEU A 387 7.17 13.89 18.80
N GLY A 388 8.28 14.46 19.28
CA GLY A 388 9.61 14.18 18.76
C GLY A 388 9.83 14.74 17.36
N ALA A 389 10.78 14.16 16.63
CA ALA A 389 11.11 14.57 15.26
C ALA A 389 10.00 14.14 14.29
N GLN A 390 9.22 15.10 13.81
CA GLN A 390 8.10 14.86 12.90
C GLN A 390 8.46 15.26 11.47
N THR A 391 7.97 14.52 10.48
CA THR A 391 8.14 14.88 9.07
C THR A 391 7.47 16.22 8.79
N ILE A 392 8.18 17.17 8.18
CA ILE A 392 7.60 18.46 7.78
C ILE A 392 6.58 18.20 6.68
N VAL A 393 5.31 18.36 7.02
CA VAL A 393 4.18 18.33 6.08
C VAL A 393 4.06 19.72 5.44
N SER A 394 4.19 19.79 4.11
CA SER A 394 4.09 21.04 3.34
C SER A 394 2.74 21.23 2.64
N ARG A 395 1.77 20.34 2.87
CA ARG A 395 0.44 20.36 2.25
C ARG A 395 -0.67 20.20 3.28
N ASP A 396 -1.75 20.97 3.14
CA ASP A 396 -2.93 20.99 4.04
C ASP A 396 -3.77 19.69 4.05
N ALA A 397 -3.44 18.69 3.22
CA ALA A 397 -4.32 17.55 2.94
C ALA A 397 -4.19 16.35 3.91
N ASP A 398 -3.26 16.37 4.87
CA ASP A 398 -2.96 15.22 5.77
C ASP A 398 -3.42 15.43 7.22
N ILE A 399 -4.68 15.83 7.41
CA ILE A 399 -5.28 15.99 8.76
C ILE A 399 -5.30 14.66 9.54
N GLY A 400 -5.35 13.51 8.85
CA GLY A 400 -5.40 12.18 9.46
C GLY A 400 -4.09 11.70 10.10
N HIS A 401 -2.99 12.46 9.99
CA HIS A 401 -1.65 12.07 10.47
C HIS A 401 -1.10 13.01 11.56
N VAL A 402 -1.85 14.04 11.93
CA VAL A 402 -1.48 14.97 13.00
C VAL A 402 -2.22 14.54 14.28
N LEU A 403 -1.52 14.52 15.42
CA LEU A 403 -2.18 14.33 16.71
C LEU A 403 -3.25 15.41 16.90
N ASP A 404 -4.51 15.00 16.97
CA ASP A 404 -5.64 15.90 17.13
C ASP A 404 -5.61 16.54 18.53
N TYR A 405 -5.33 17.84 18.61
CA TYR A 405 -5.33 18.59 19.87
C TYR A 405 -6.70 18.55 20.58
N ARG A 406 -7.81 18.30 19.85
CA ARG A 406 -9.12 18.08 20.47
C ARG A 406 -9.13 16.82 21.32
N ARG A 407 -8.40 15.77 20.90
CA ARG A 407 -8.29 14.51 21.66
C ARG A 407 -7.47 14.71 22.92
N VAL A 408 -6.36 15.46 22.84
CA VAL A 408 -5.56 15.86 24.00
C VAL A 408 -6.40 16.64 25.00
N ARG A 409 -7.15 17.66 24.52
CA ARG A 409 -8.09 18.44 25.35
C ARG A 409 -9.15 17.58 26.03
N LEU A 410 -9.78 16.66 25.29
CA LEU A 410 -10.80 15.77 25.84
C LEU A 410 -10.24 14.87 26.93
N ILE A 411 -9.05 14.28 26.72
CA ILE A 411 -8.41 13.44 27.75
C ILE A 411 -8.16 14.24 29.03
N ILE A 412 -7.70 15.49 28.92
CA ILE A 412 -7.46 16.35 30.09
C ILE A 412 -8.76 16.61 30.86
N ILE A 413 -9.84 16.97 30.16
CA ILE A 413 -11.13 17.24 30.80
C ILE A 413 -11.70 15.95 31.41
N ASP A 414 -11.76 14.87 30.65
CA ASP A 414 -12.32 13.60 31.09
C ASP A 414 -11.61 13.11 32.36
N GLU A 415 -10.27 13.10 32.37
CA GLU A 415 -9.50 12.62 33.52
C GLU A 415 -9.71 13.50 34.77
N CYS A 416 -9.74 14.82 34.61
CA CYS A 416 -9.94 15.75 35.72
C CYS A 416 -11.39 15.81 36.25
N THR A 417 -12.36 15.32 35.48
CA THR A 417 -13.79 15.32 35.86
C THR A 417 -14.35 13.94 36.21
N ALA A 418 -13.65 12.85 35.86
CA ALA A 418 -14.16 11.48 35.98
C ALA A 418 -14.47 11.06 37.42
N GLU A 419 -13.59 11.35 38.37
CA GLU A 419 -13.74 11.00 39.77
C GLU A 419 -13.03 12.03 40.67
N HIS A 420 -13.43 12.10 41.93
CA HIS A 420 -12.76 12.94 42.90
C HIS A 420 -11.32 12.46 43.13
N THR A 421 -10.36 13.34 42.96
CA THR A 421 -8.95 13.05 43.28
C THR A 421 -8.51 13.91 44.45
N ASP A 422 -7.94 13.30 45.49
CA ASP A 422 -7.50 14.04 46.67
C ASP A 422 -6.26 14.90 46.40
N LEU A 423 -5.29 14.36 45.65
CA LEU A 423 -3.97 14.97 45.45
C LEU A 423 -3.73 15.42 44.00
N LEU A 424 -3.19 16.62 43.86
CA LEU A 424 -2.77 17.20 42.58
C LEU A 424 -1.70 16.33 41.89
N GLU A 425 -0.81 15.72 42.66
CA GLU A 425 0.24 14.80 42.22
C GLU A 425 -0.34 13.55 41.57
N ALA A 426 -1.40 12.98 42.17
CA ALA A 426 -2.06 11.80 41.64
C ALA A 426 -2.77 12.11 40.32
N LEU A 427 -3.42 13.28 40.23
CA LEU A 427 -4.05 13.75 39.01
C LEU A 427 -3.03 13.98 37.89
N LEU A 428 -1.91 14.63 38.19
CA LEU A 428 -0.80 14.81 37.24
C LEU A 428 -0.26 13.45 36.73
N GLY A 429 -0.05 12.48 37.62
CA GLY A 429 0.41 11.15 37.25
C GLY A 429 -0.55 10.43 36.30
N LYS A 430 -1.87 10.49 36.56
CA LYS A 430 -2.90 9.93 35.69
C LYS A 430 -2.89 10.60 34.31
N LEU A 431 -2.86 11.93 34.27
CA LEU A 431 -2.82 12.72 33.04
C LEU A 431 -1.58 12.42 32.20
N CYS A 432 -0.39 12.44 32.82
CA CYS A 432 0.88 12.07 32.18
C CYS A 432 0.82 10.67 31.57
N THR A 433 0.35 9.69 32.34
CA THR A 433 0.23 8.29 31.88
C THR A 433 -0.73 8.17 30.70
N ARG A 434 -1.87 8.86 30.75
CA ARG A 434 -2.91 8.77 29.71
C ARG A 434 -2.51 9.51 28.43
N LEU A 435 -1.83 10.65 28.54
CA LEU A 435 -1.32 11.39 27.39
C LEU A 435 -0.11 10.71 26.73
N MET A 436 0.78 10.08 27.50
CA MET A 436 1.89 9.28 26.96
C MET A 436 1.44 8.05 26.16
N LYS A 437 0.19 7.58 26.34
CA LYS A 437 -0.39 6.49 25.54
C LYS A 437 -0.89 6.93 24.16
N LEU A 438 -0.92 8.23 23.88
CA LEU A 438 -1.31 8.73 22.57
C LEU A 438 -0.23 8.38 21.54
N ALA A 439 -0.66 7.96 20.34
CA ALA A 439 0.24 7.58 19.27
C ALA A 439 1.17 8.74 18.91
N GLY A 440 2.48 8.47 18.89
CA GLY A 440 3.51 9.44 18.52
C GLY A 440 3.96 10.39 19.64
N VAL A 441 3.38 10.32 20.83
CA VAL A 441 3.82 11.13 21.98
C VAL A 441 5.07 10.52 22.61
N VAL A 442 6.15 11.29 22.66
CA VAL A 442 7.42 10.88 23.28
C VAL A 442 7.67 11.55 24.63
N GLY A 443 7.01 12.68 24.90
CA GLY A 443 7.11 13.39 26.18
C GLY A 443 5.92 14.29 26.47
N VAL A 444 5.61 14.48 27.75
CA VAL A 444 4.47 15.28 28.21
C VAL A 444 4.88 16.11 29.43
N ARG A 445 4.54 17.40 29.39
CA ARG A 445 4.63 18.35 30.50
C ARG A 445 3.24 18.86 30.78
N ILE A 446 2.85 18.83 32.04
CA ILE A 446 1.54 19.30 32.47
C ILE A 446 1.73 20.18 33.68
N LYS A 447 1.01 21.29 33.71
CA LYS A 447 0.86 22.14 34.86
C LYS A 447 -0.62 22.28 35.18
N VAL A 448 -1.00 22.00 36.42
CA VAL A 448 -2.36 22.21 36.92
C VAL A 448 -2.31 23.31 37.96
N THR A 449 -3.17 24.32 37.80
CA THR A 449 -3.28 25.49 38.68
C THR A 449 -4.68 25.52 39.29
N LYS A 450 -4.79 25.54 40.62
CA LYS A 450 -6.03 25.84 41.34
C LYS A 450 -6.20 27.36 41.41
N LEU A 451 -7.28 27.86 40.82
CA LEU A 451 -7.48 29.29 40.62
C LEU A 451 -8.02 30.00 41.87
N GLU A 452 -8.74 29.26 42.73
CA GLU A 452 -9.51 29.83 43.86
C GLU A 452 -9.22 29.10 45.19
N ILE A 453 -8.06 28.45 45.32
CA ILE A 453 -7.68 27.76 46.56
C ILE A 453 -7.50 28.73 47.74
N PHE A 454 -6.97 29.93 47.49
CA PHE A 454 -6.78 30.99 48.47
C PHE A 454 -7.20 32.35 47.90
N PRO A 455 -7.64 33.31 48.74
CA PRO A 455 -8.09 34.62 48.28
C PRO A 455 -6.95 35.51 47.76
N ASP A 456 -5.70 35.21 48.09
CA ASP A 456 -4.52 36.03 47.83
C ASP A 456 -3.51 35.36 46.86
N CYS A 457 -3.67 34.08 46.54
CA CYS A 457 -2.76 33.37 45.65
C CYS A 457 -3.37 32.14 44.96
N GLN A 458 -2.73 31.74 43.86
CA GLN A 458 -3.02 30.50 43.12
C GLN A 458 -1.92 29.48 43.39
N VAL A 459 -2.29 28.21 43.51
CA VAL A 459 -1.34 27.11 43.69
C VAL A 459 -1.27 26.30 42.42
N ALA A 460 -0.07 26.06 41.92
CA ALA A 460 0.17 25.23 40.76
C ALA A 460 1.25 24.18 41.02
N ILE A 461 1.06 23.01 40.42
CA ILE A 461 2.07 21.95 40.37
C ILE A 461 2.27 21.53 38.92
N SER A 462 3.48 21.08 38.60
CA SER A 462 3.81 20.57 37.28
C SER A 462 4.52 19.23 37.34
N ALA A 463 4.27 18.38 36.34
CA ALA A 463 4.97 17.13 36.13
C ALA A 463 5.52 17.08 34.70
N GLU A 464 6.66 16.40 34.56
CA GLU A 464 7.30 16.09 33.30
C GLU A 464 7.52 14.58 33.21
N CYS A 465 7.23 13.99 32.05
CA CYS A 465 7.52 12.59 31.76
C CYS A 465 7.93 12.40 30.29
N GLY A 466 8.66 11.34 30.02
CA GLY A 466 9.14 11.00 28.67
C GLY A 466 10.38 11.78 28.23
N GLN A 467 10.57 11.89 26.92
CA GLN A 467 11.72 12.54 26.27
C GLN A 467 11.39 13.99 25.90
N TRP A 468 12.34 14.90 26.15
CA TRP A 468 12.20 16.34 25.89
C TRP A 468 13.24 16.88 24.95
#